data_AF-C7P1B5-F1
#
_entry.id   AF-C7P1B5-F1
#
_cell.length_a   1.000
_cell.length_b   1.000
_cell.length_c   1.000
_cell.angle_alpha   90.00
_cell.angle_beta   90.00
_cell.angle_gamma   90.00
#
_symmetry.space_group_name_H-M   'P 1'
#
loop_
_entity.id
_entity.type
_entity.pdbx_description
1 polymer ?
#
loop_
_entity_poly.entity_id
_entity_poly.type
_entity_poly.pdbx_seq_one_letter_code
_entity_poly.pdbx_strand_id
1 'polypeptide(L)' 'MSLDRETVTQIALSAVAVLLFIAGTIVVSTNYGANGDLTQEGGIALVAAIAAFVVVMLAAGLFLERREF' A
#
# COMPACT_ATOMS: atom_id res chain seq x y z
N MET A 1 -9.48 -28.04 5.10
CA MET A 1 -8.77 -27.14 6.04
C MET A 1 -9.66 -25.93 6.24
N SER A 2 -10.20 -25.74 7.45
CA SER A 2 -10.84 -24.47 7.81
C SER A 2 -9.77 -23.40 7.88
N LEU A 3 -9.96 -22.28 7.19
CA LEU A 3 -9.05 -21.15 7.34
C LEU A 3 -9.16 -20.64 8.77
N ASP A 4 -8.04 -20.67 9.49
CA ASP A 4 -7.94 -20.04 10.80
C ASP A 4 -8.07 -18.52 10.65
N ARG A 5 -8.71 -17.88 11.64
CA ARG A 5 -8.97 -16.41 11.61
C ARG A 5 -7.68 -15.59 11.50
N GLU A 6 -6.58 -16.13 12.01
CA GLU A 6 -5.23 -15.58 11.87
C GLU A 6 -4.84 -15.47 10.39
N THR A 7 -4.91 -16.60 9.67
CA THR A 7 -4.57 -16.70 8.25
C THR A 7 -5.45 -15.80 7.40
N VAL A 8 -6.75 -15.74 7.70
CA VAL A 8 -7.68 -14.82 7.02
C VAL A 8 -7.28 -13.37 7.24
N THR A 9 -6.89 -12.99 8.46
CA THR A 9 -6.49 -11.62 8.78
C THR A 9 -5.20 -11.22 8.06
N GLN A 10 -4.21 -12.12 8.02
CA GLN A 10 -2.96 -11.89 7.29
C GLN A 10 -3.18 -11.72 5.78
N ILE A 11 -4.01 -12.58 5.18
CA ILE A 11 -4.39 -12.48 3.76
C ILE A 11 -5.15 -11.17 3.50
N ALA A 12 -6.13 -10.85 4.35
CA ALA A 12 -6.90 -9.61 4.21
C ALA A 12 -6.01 -8.37 4.32
N LEU A 13 -5.07 -8.36 5.27
CA LEU A 13 -4.16 -7.24 5.49
C LEU A 13 -3.22 -7.03 4.29
N SER A 14 -2.64 -8.10 3.76
CA SER A 14 -1.78 -8.01 2.57
C SER A 14 -2.57 -7.56 1.34
N ALA A 15 -3.78 -8.08 1.13
CA ALA A 15 -4.65 -7.64 0.05
C ALA A 15 -5.02 -6.15 0.17
N VAL A 16 -5.39 -5.68 1.36
CA VAL A 16 -5.70 -4.27 1.61
C VAL A 16 -4.49 -3.37 1.36
N ALA A 17 -3.31 -3.77 1.82
CA ALA A 17 -2.09 -3.00 1.60
C ALA A 17 -1.79 -2.85 0.10
N VAL A 18 -1.88 -3.94 -0.67
CA VAL A 18 -1.67 -3.91 -2.13
C VAL A 18 -2.70 -3.01 -2.81
N LEU A 19 -3.99 -3.12 -2.44
CA LEU A 19 -5.04 -2.28 -3.02
C LEU A 19 -4.82 -0.80 -2.71
N LEU A 20 -4.37 -0.45 -1.50
CA LEU A 20 -4.02 0.91 -1.14
C LEU A 20 -2.85 1.44 -1.99
N PHE A 21 -1.82 0.63 -2.24
CA PHE A 21 -0.71 1.03 -3.09
C PHE A 21 -1.14 1.28 -4.54
N ILE A 22 -1.98 0.39 -5.09
CA ILE A 22 -2.55 0.54 -6.42
C ILE A 22 -3.36 1.83 -6.50
N ALA A 23 -4.23 2.07 -5.52
CA ALA A 23 -5.03 3.28 -5.45
C ALA A 23 -4.16 4.55 -5.40
N GLY A 24 -3.12 4.56 -4.55
CA GLY A 24 -2.17 5.67 -4.48
C GLY A 24 -1.46 5.91 -5.81
N THR A 25 -1.03 4.85 -6.50
CA THR A 25 -0.41 4.95 -7.82
C THR A 25 -1.36 5.52 -8.87
N ILE A 26 -2.63 5.09 -8.87
CA ILE A 26 -3.66 5.64 -9.77
C ILE A 26 -3.85 7.14 -9.51
N VAL A 27 -3.92 7.56 -8.24
CA VAL A 27 -4.04 8.97 -7.86
C VAL A 27 -2.84 9.77 -8.37
N VAL A 28 -1.62 9.28 -8.18
CA VAL A 28 -0.42 9.97 -8.70
C VAL A 28 -0.45 10.06 -10.23
N SER A 29 -0.72 8.95 -10.92
CA SER A 29 -0.73 8.90 -12.38
C SER A 29 -1.82 9.79 -13.00
N THR A 30 -2.97 9.91 -12.37
CA THR A 30 -4.09 10.74 -12.88
C THR A 30 -3.89 12.23 -12.63
N ASN A 31 -3.25 12.62 -11.53
CA ASN A 31 -3.02 14.02 -11.19
C ASN A 31 -1.73 14.60 -11.80
N TYR A 32 -0.71 13.75 -11.99
CA TYR A 32 0.62 14.19 -12.43
C TYR A 32 1.06 13.59 -13.78
N GLY A 33 0.17 12.85 -14.45
CA GLY A 33 0.39 12.36 -15.81
C GLY A 33 0.19 13.47 -16.84
N ALA A 34 1.13 13.61 -17.78
CA ALA A 34 1.05 14.52 -18.92
C ALA A 34 1.59 13.84 -20.18
N ASN A 35 0.81 13.85 -21.26
CA ASN A 35 1.20 13.28 -22.56
C ASN A 35 1.64 11.81 -22.55
N GLY A 36 1.17 11.02 -21.59
CA GLY A 36 1.55 9.60 -21.45
C GLY A 36 2.76 9.34 -20.55
N ASP A 37 3.41 10.39 -20.06
CA ASP A 37 4.52 10.32 -19.10
C ASP A 37 4.15 10.94 -17.75
N LEU A 38 4.91 10.64 -16.70
CA LEU A 38 4.83 11.41 -15.46
C LEU A 38 5.63 12.71 -15.57
N THR A 39 5.04 13.79 -15.10
CA THR A 39 5.77 15.03 -14.84
C THR A 39 6.86 14.82 -13.78
N GLN A 40 7.83 15.74 -13.71
CA GLN A 40 8.88 15.68 -12.69
C GLN A 40 8.31 15.60 -11.26
N GLU A 41 7.27 16.39 -10.99
CA GLU A 41 6.55 16.37 -9.71
C GLU A 41 5.82 15.04 -9.49
N GLY A 42 5.26 14.45 -10.54
CA GLY A 42 4.68 13.11 -10.50
C GLY A 42 5.67 12.02 -10.11
N GLY A 43 6.91 12.10 -10.60
CA GLY A 43 7.99 11.20 -10.18
C GLY A 43 8.27 11.29 -8.68
N ILE A 44 8.33 12.51 -8.14
CA ILE A 44 8.53 12.74 -6.70
C ILE A 44 7.31 12.22 -5.91
N ALA A 45 6.10 12.50 -6.37
CA ALA A 45 4.85 12.03 -5.75
C ALA A 45 4.77 10.49 -5.75
N LEU A 46 5.24 9.82 -6.80
CA LEU A 46 5.31 8.36 -6.85
C LEU A 46 6.29 7.80 -5.83
N VAL A 47 7.48 8.40 -5.70
CA VAL A 47 8.45 8.00 -4.66
C VAL A 47 7.88 8.22 -3.25
N ALA A 48 7.17 9.33 -3.03
CA ALA A 48 6.48 9.58 -1.77
C ALA A 48 5.37 8.54 -1.49
N ALA A 49 4.62 8.13 -2.51
CA ALA A 49 3.61 7.07 -2.40
C ALA A 49 4.23 5.71 -2.05
N ILE A 50 5.39 5.38 -2.64
CA ILE A 50 6.16 4.17 -2.29
C ILE A 50 6.62 4.25 -0.83
N ALA A 51 7.19 5.37 -0.41
CA ALA A 51 7.62 5.55 0.99
C ALA A 51 6.44 5.43 1.96
N ALA A 52 5.29 6.03 1.64
CA ALA A 52 4.07 5.90 2.43
C ALA A 52 3.59 4.44 2.50
N PHE A 53 3.65 3.70 1.40
CA PHE A 53 3.30 2.28 1.38
C PHE A 53 4.20 1.43 2.29
N VAL A 54 5.51 1.68 2.27
CA VAL A 54 6.45 1.01 3.19
C VAL A 54 6.08 1.30 4.65
N VAL A 55 5.74 2.55 4.98
CA VAL A 55 5.30 2.93 6.33
C VAL A 55 3.99 2.22 6.72
N VAL A 56 3.03 2.12 5.79
CA VAL A 56 1.78 1.37 6.01
C VAL A 56 2.06 -0.10 6.29
N MET A 57 2.96 -0.72 5.52
CA MET A 57 3.36 -2.12 5.74
C MET A 57 4.08 -2.31 7.09
N LEU A 58 4.92 -1.36 7.48
CA LEU A 58 5.57 -1.35 8.79
C LEU A 58 4.54 -1.26 9.93
N ALA A 59 3.60 -0.32 9.81
CA ALA A 59 2.53 -0.15 10.79
C ALA A 59 1.61 -1.39 10.86
N ALA A 60 1.31 -1.99 9.71
CA ALA A 60 0.54 -3.23 9.60
C ALA A 60 1.26 -4.40 10.29
N GLY A 61 2.58 -4.54 10.10
CA GLY A 61 3.38 -5.55 10.80
C GLY A 61 3.39 -5.36 12.31
N LEU A 62 3.63 -4.13 12.78
CA LEU A 62 3.60 -3.78 14.21
C LEU A 62 2.22 -3.97 14.84
N PHE A 63 1.15 -3.71 14.08
CA PHE A 63 -0.22 -3.94 14.54
C PHE A 63 -0.53 -5.42 14.71
N LEU A 64 0.00 -6.26 13.81
CA LEU A 64 -0.16 -7.71 13.89
C LEU A 64 0.57 -8.28 15.10
N GLU A 65 1.82 -7.86 15.32
CA GLU A 65 2.62 -8.27 16.49
C GLU A 65 1.90 -7.97 17.82
N ARG A 66 1.26 -6.80 17.93
CA ARG A 66 0.45 -6.45 19.11
C ARG A 66 -0.79 -7.30 19.34
N ARG A 67 -1.25 -8.06 18.35
CA ARG A 67 -2.43 -8.94 18.45
C ARG A 67 -2.05 -10.38 18.79
N GLU A 68 -0.76 -10.74 18.62
CA GLU A 68 -0.20 -12.04 18.97
C GLU A 68 0.29 -12.13 20.44
N PHE A 69 0.46 -10.99 21.13
CA PHE A 69 0.74 -10.90 22.58
C PHE A 69 -0.54 -10.71 23.41
#